data_AF-A0A398BGD7-F1
#
_entry.id   AF-A0A398BGD7-F1
#
_cell.length_a   1.000
_cell.length_b   1.000
_cell.length_c   1.000
_cell.angle_alpha   90.00
_cell.angle_beta   90.00
_cell.angle_gamma   90.00
#
_symmetry.space_group_name_H-M   'P 1'
#
loop_
_entity.id
_entity.type
_entity.pdbx_description
1 polymer ?
#
loop_
_entity_poly.entity_id
_entity_poly.type
_entity_poly.pdbx_seq_one_letter_code
_entity_poly.pdbx_strand_id
1 'polypeptide(L)'
;MAWALAILFGVAVILFILSFTKTDSPKVEDHLEKISLTFGEEVNQLQEKIRTLEIDAEITAQEAGILAASSEQRILLREVLDLHKRGYSVESIAMKTGKNTNEIERLIAPYVNTKQERGSVANDI
;
A
#
# COMPACT_ATOMS: atom_id res chain seq x y z
N MET A 1 48.67 3.78 53.57
CA MET A 1 47.20 3.79 53.56
C MET A 1 46.63 4.98 52.77
N ALA A 2 47.04 6.24 53.03
CA ALA A 2 46.52 7.42 52.31
C ALA A 2 46.78 7.44 50.78
N TRP A 3 47.92 6.90 50.32
CA TRP A 3 48.27 6.85 48.89
C TRP A 3 47.32 6.00 48.03
N ALA A 4 46.83 4.89 48.58
CA ALA A 4 45.86 4.04 47.89
C ALA A 4 44.53 4.77 47.67
N LEU A 5 44.13 5.60 48.64
CA LEU A 5 42.87 6.35 48.62
C LEU A 5 42.94 7.50 47.60
N ALA A 6 44.10 8.16 47.48
CA ALA A 6 44.33 9.20 46.48
C ALA A 6 44.29 8.64 45.04
N ILE A 7 44.91 7.48 44.81
CA ILE A 7 44.90 6.82 43.48
C ILE A 7 43.48 6.38 43.13
N LEU A 8 42.77 5.76 44.07
CA LEU A 8 41.39 5.31 43.86
C LEU A 8 40.46 6.49 43.53
N PHE A 9 40.61 7.61 44.24
CA PHE A 9 39.84 8.82 43.98
C PHE A 9 40.16 9.41 42.60
N GLY A 10 41.43 9.43 42.20
CA GLY A 10 41.83 9.87 40.86
C GLY A 10 41.22 9.02 39.75
N VAL A 11 41.25 7.70 39.88
CA VAL A 11 40.63 6.78 38.92
C VAL A 11 39.11 6.99 38.85
N ALA A 12 38.46 7.20 39.99
CA ALA A 12 37.03 7.47 40.04
C ALA A 12 36.66 8.78 39.32
N VAL A 13 37.44 9.85 39.48
CA VAL A 13 37.24 11.11 38.77
C VAL A 13 37.44 10.94 37.27
N ILE A 14 38.46 10.19 36.84
CA ILE A 14 38.70 9.92 35.42
C ILE A 14 37.54 9.11 34.82
N LEU A 15 37.10 8.04 35.50
CA LEU A 15 35.94 7.25 35.06
C LEU A 15 34.65 8.07 35.05
N PHE A 16 34.49 8.99 36.00
CA PHE A 16 33.34 9.90 36.06
C PHE A 16 33.31 10.83 34.86
N ILE A 17 34.45 11.43 34.50
CA ILE A 17 34.57 12.28 33.30
C ILE A 17 34.29 11.45 32.03
N LEU A 18 34.84 10.24 31.94
CA LEU A 18 34.59 9.33 30.81
C LEU A 18 33.12 8.88 30.74
N SER A 19 32.43 8.75 31.87
CA SER A 19 31.01 8.36 31.91
C SER A 19 30.09 9.35 31.19
N PHE A 20 30.46 10.63 31.13
CA PHE A 20 29.71 11.64 30.36
C PHE A 20 29.99 11.60 28.86
N THR A 21 31.01 10.86 28.41
CA THR A 21 31.32 10.68 26.98
C THR A 21 30.59 9.50 26.35
N LYS A 22 29.63 8.91 27.06
CA LYS A 22 28.67 7.96 26.48
C LYS A 22 27.79 8.74 25.52
N THR A 23 28.26 8.85 24.29
CA THR A 23 27.51 9.35 23.15
C THR A 23 26.37 8.38 22.88
N ASP A 24 25.27 8.51 23.63
CA ASP A 24 23.97 8.16 23.09
C ASP A 24 23.94 8.82 21.72
N SER A 25 23.84 8.01 20.67
CA SER A 25 23.96 8.47 19.29
C SER A 25 22.54 8.70 18.77
N PRO A 26 21.84 9.79 19.14
CA PRO A 26 20.45 10.02 18.72
C PRO A 26 20.33 10.07 17.21
N LYS A 27 21.43 10.40 16.51
CA LYS A 27 21.51 10.36 15.06
C LYS A 27 21.18 8.98 14.49
N VAL A 28 21.63 7.89 15.10
CA VAL A 28 21.41 6.54 14.55
C VAL A 28 19.93 6.16 14.65
N GLU A 29 19.30 6.37 15.81
CA GLU A 29 17.86 6.12 15.98
C GLU A 29 17.00 7.03 15.09
N ASP A 30 17.29 8.33 15.03
CA ASP A 30 16.58 9.27 14.15
C ASP A 30 16.72 8.90 12.66
N HIS A 31 17.89 8.41 12.25
CA HIS A 31 18.12 7.95 10.88
C HIS A 31 17.36 6.65 10.59
N LEU A 32 17.34 5.69 11.52
CA LEU A 32 16.55 4.47 11.38
C LEU A 32 15.04 4.76 11.33
N GLU A 33 14.54 5.66 12.17
CA GLU A 33 13.13 6.03 12.19
C GLU A 33 12.72 6.68 10.85
N LYS A 34 13.52 7.63 10.35
CA LYS A 34 13.28 8.27 9.04
C LYS A 34 13.30 7.26 7.90
N ILE A 35 14.27 6.35 7.87
CA ILE A 35 14.34 5.30 6.84
C ILE A 35 13.11 4.40 6.89
N SER A 36 12.69 4.00 8.08
CA SER A 36 11.51 3.13 8.26
C SER A 36 10.23 3.80 7.80
N LEU A 37 10.06 5.09 8.12
CA LEU A 37 8.92 5.90 7.69
C LEU A 37 8.89 6.03 6.16
N THR A 38 9.99 6.48 5.55
CA THR A 38 10.07 6.69 4.10
C THR A 38 9.89 5.38 3.34
N PHE A 39 10.50 4.29 3.81
CA PHE A 39 10.38 2.98 3.16
C PHE A 39 8.95 2.45 3.21
N GLY A 40 8.24 2.62 4.34
CA GLY A 40 6.83 2.25 4.44
C GLY A 40 5.95 3.05 3.46
N GLU A 41 6.19 4.35 3.32
CA GLU A 41 5.50 5.20 2.36
C GLU A 41 5.78 4.77 0.91
N GLU A 42 7.05 4.52 0.57
CA GLU A 42 7.45 4.07 -0.76
C GLU A 42 6.82 2.72 -1.14
N VAL A 43 6.77 1.77 -0.21
CA VAL A 43 6.12 0.46 -0.42
C VAL A 43 4.62 0.62 -0.66
N ASN A 44 3.94 1.48 0.12
CA ASN A 44 2.51 1.76 -0.06
C ASN A 44 2.23 2.40 -1.44
N GLN A 45 3.03 3.39 -1.83
CA GLN A 45 2.93 4.01 -3.15
C GLN A 45 3.19 3.01 -4.28
N LEU A 46 4.15 2.09 -4.10
CA LEU A 46 4.43 1.04 -5.07
C LEU A 46 3.26 0.06 -5.19
N GLN A 47 2.67 -0.34 -4.07
CA GLN A 47 1.48 -1.22 -4.05
C GLN A 47 0.31 -0.58 -4.81
N GLU A 48 0.06 0.71 -4.61
CA GLU A 48 -0.99 1.44 -5.32
C GLU A 48 -0.73 1.50 -6.84
N LYS A 49 0.52 1.75 -7.24
CA LYS A 49 0.93 1.72 -8.66
C LYS A 49 0.78 0.33 -9.28
N ILE A 50 1.16 -0.73 -8.57
CA ILE A 50 0.98 -2.12 -9.05
C ILE A 50 -0.51 -2.42 -9.25
N ARG A 51 -1.35 -2.10 -8.26
CA ARG A 51 -2.81 -2.31 -8.35
C ARG A 51 -3.44 -1.57 -9.53
N THR A 52 -3.00 -0.34 -9.75
CA THR A 52 -3.36 0.48 -10.90
C THR A 52 -2.98 -0.25 -12.19
N LEU A 53 -1.73 -0.69 -12.34
CA LEU A 53 -1.25 -1.43 -13.51
C LEU A 53 -1.99 -2.77 -13.75
N GLU A 54 -2.33 -3.51 -12.70
CA GLU A 54 -3.10 -4.75 -12.83
C GLU A 54 -4.48 -4.50 -13.44
N ILE A 55 -5.17 -3.45 -12.99
CA ILE A 55 -6.46 -3.06 -13.54
C ILE A 55 -6.31 -2.63 -15.01
N ASP A 56 -5.26 -1.90 -15.37
CA ASP A 56 -4.99 -1.53 -16.77
C ASP A 56 -4.74 -2.73 -17.67
N ALA A 57 -4.00 -3.71 -17.16
CA ALA A 57 -3.72 -4.94 -17.90
C ALA A 57 -5.01 -5.72 -18.14
N GLU A 58 -5.90 -5.80 -17.14
CA GLU A 58 -7.21 -6.43 -17.29
C GLU A 58 -8.11 -5.68 -18.28
N ILE A 59 -8.19 -4.36 -18.17
CA ILE A 59 -8.93 -3.51 -19.14
C ILE A 59 -8.35 -3.73 -20.54
N THR A 60 -7.04 -3.68 -20.70
CA THR A 60 -6.39 -3.83 -22.02
C THR A 60 -6.60 -5.24 -22.59
N ALA A 61 -6.55 -6.27 -21.76
CA ALA A 61 -6.82 -7.65 -22.18
C ALA A 61 -8.27 -7.85 -22.63
N GLN A 62 -9.23 -7.23 -21.95
CA GLN A 62 -10.66 -7.30 -22.28
C GLN A 62 -11.03 -6.40 -23.48
N GLU A 63 -10.39 -5.23 -23.60
CA GLU A 63 -10.59 -4.26 -24.68
C GLU A 63 -9.76 -4.56 -25.94
N ALA A 64 -8.87 -5.58 -25.93
CA ALA A 64 -8.05 -5.98 -27.08
C ALA A 64 -8.84 -6.42 -28.33
N GLY A 65 -10.18 -6.42 -28.28
CA GLY A 65 -11.07 -6.62 -29.42
C GLY A 65 -12.10 -5.50 -29.68
N ILE A 66 -12.17 -4.45 -28.87
CA ILE A 66 -13.21 -3.40 -28.97
C ILE A 66 -12.57 -2.02 -28.92
N LEU A 67 -12.84 -1.24 -29.96
CA LEU A 67 -12.30 0.09 -30.25
C LEU A 67 -12.26 1.04 -29.02
N ALA A 68 -11.07 1.57 -28.75
CA ALA A 68 -10.74 2.85 -28.10
C ALA A 68 -11.82 3.48 -27.20
N ALA A 69 -11.91 3.01 -25.95
CA ALA A 69 -12.50 3.83 -24.89
C ALA A 69 -11.68 5.13 -24.73
N SER A 70 -12.37 6.26 -24.56
CA SER A 70 -11.69 7.54 -24.31
C SER A 70 -10.88 7.46 -23.00
N SER A 71 -9.84 8.29 -22.87
CA SER A 71 -9.00 8.33 -21.67
C SER A 71 -9.84 8.52 -20.39
N GLU A 72 -10.85 9.40 -20.44
CA GLU A 72 -11.77 9.65 -19.33
C GLU A 72 -12.60 8.42 -18.96
N GLN A 73 -13.04 7.67 -19.97
CA GLN A 73 -13.84 6.46 -19.76
C GLN A 73 -13.00 5.32 -19.18
N ARG A 74 -11.71 5.24 -19.53
CA ARG A 74 -10.75 4.32 -18.89
C ARG A 74 -10.46 4.69 -17.44
N ILE A 75 -10.35 5.99 -17.12
CA ILE A 75 -10.16 6.45 -15.72
C ILE A 75 -11.38 6.06 -14.87
N LEU A 76 -12.59 6.36 -15.37
CA LEU A 76 -13.83 5.98 -14.70
C LEU A 76 -13.93 4.47 -14.50
N LEU A 77 -13.64 3.69 -15.55
CA LEU A 77 -13.69 2.23 -15.47
C LEU A 77 -12.70 1.68 -14.45
N ARG A 78 -11.47 2.22 -14.40
CA ARG A 78 -10.48 1.83 -13.40
C ARG A 78 -11.00 2.08 -11.99
N GLU A 79 -11.53 3.26 -11.72
CA GLU A 79 -12.09 3.63 -10.41
C GLU A 79 -13.25 2.71 -10.00
N VAL A 80 -14.16 2.44 -10.94
CA VAL A 80 -15.32 1.57 -10.72
C VAL A 80 -14.90 0.13 -10.41
N LEU A 81 -13.96 -0.44 -11.20
CA LEU A 81 -13.43 -1.78 -10.96
C LEU A 81 -12.64 -1.86 -9.65
N ASP A 82 -11.90 -0.80 -9.31
CA ASP A 82 -11.16 -0.69 -8.06
C ASP A 82 -12.09 -0.81 -6.85
N LEU A 83 -13.17 -0.03 -6.85
CA LEU A 83 -14.17 -0.03 -5.79
C LEU A 83 -14.93 -1.36 -5.74
N HIS A 84 -15.33 -1.92 -6.89
CA HIS A 84 -16.01 -3.21 -6.93
C HIS A 84 -15.14 -4.34 -6.36
N LYS A 85 -13.84 -4.39 -6.73
CA LYS A 85 -12.88 -5.39 -6.20
C LYS A 85 -12.65 -5.25 -4.69
N ARG A 86 -12.87 -4.07 -4.11
CA ARG A 86 -12.82 -3.83 -2.65
C ARG A 86 -14.11 -4.25 -1.93
N GLY A 87 -15.13 -4.69 -2.65
CA GLY A 87 -16.41 -5.14 -2.09
C GLY A 87 -17.42 -4.03 -1.85
N TYR A 88 -17.25 -2.84 -2.46
CA TYR A 88 -18.30 -1.82 -2.42
C TYR A 88 -19.51 -2.28 -3.26
N SER A 89 -20.72 -1.99 -2.77
CA SER A 89 -21.96 -2.26 -3.51
C SER A 89 -22.09 -1.33 -4.72
N VAL A 90 -22.87 -1.74 -5.71
CA VAL A 90 -23.09 -0.96 -6.93
C VAL A 90 -23.70 0.42 -6.62
N GLU A 91 -24.61 0.50 -5.64
CA GLU A 91 -25.20 1.74 -5.15
C GLU A 91 -24.15 2.67 -4.53
N SER A 92 -23.23 2.10 -3.74
CA SER A 92 -22.15 2.85 -3.11
C SER A 92 -21.16 3.40 -4.14
N ILE A 93 -20.88 2.64 -5.19
CA ILE A 93 -20.00 3.03 -6.31
C ILE A 93 -20.65 4.13 -7.15
N ALA A 94 -21.93 3.98 -7.47
CA ALA A 94 -22.72 4.97 -8.21
C ALA A 94 -22.73 6.32 -7.48
N MET A 95 -22.95 6.30 -6.16
CA MET A 95 -22.90 7.50 -5.31
C MET A 95 -21.51 8.16 -5.29
N LYS A 96 -20.43 7.38 -5.26
CA LYS A 96 -19.05 7.90 -5.22
C LYS A 96 -18.60 8.50 -6.55
N THR A 97 -19.00 7.89 -7.66
CA THR A 97 -18.61 8.31 -9.02
C THR A 97 -19.59 9.29 -9.65
N GLY A 98 -20.71 9.60 -8.99
CA GLY A 98 -21.76 10.48 -9.51
C GLY A 98 -22.50 9.91 -10.73
N LYS A 99 -22.50 8.58 -10.89
CA LYS A 99 -23.15 7.84 -11.98
C LYS A 99 -24.43 7.17 -11.50
N ASN A 100 -25.27 6.73 -12.43
CA ASN A 100 -26.42 5.90 -12.12
C ASN A 100 -25.99 4.44 -11.86
N THR A 101 -26.66 3.73 -10.96
CA THR A 101 -26.43 2.30 -10.71
C THR A 101 -26.47 1.47 -11.99
N ASN A 102 -27.43 1.73 -12.88
CA ASN A 102 -27.54 1.04 -14.17
C ASN A 102 -26.31 1.26 -15.08
N GLU A 103 -25.68 2.44 -15.01
CA GLU A 103 -24.46 2.73 -15.76
C GLU A 103 -23.28 1.97 -15.17
N ILE A 104 -23.18 1.93 -13.85
CA ILE A 104 -22.14 1.16 -13.15
C ILE A 104 -22.26 -0.34 -13.44
N GLU A 105 -23.47 -0.91 -13.37
CA GLU A 105 -23.72 -2.32 -13.70
C GLU A 105 -23.25 -2.66 -15.13
N ARG A 106 -23.56 -1.79 -16.10
CA ARG A 106 -23.13 -1.97 -17.49
C ARG A 106 -21.62 -1.89 -17.65
N LEU A 107 -20.96 -1.00 -16.91
CA LEU A 107 -19.50 -0.84 -16.96
C LEU A 107 -18.76 -2.05 -16.39
N ILE A 108 -19.26 -2.66 -15.32
CA ILE A 108 -18.60 -3.81 -14.67
C ILE A 108 -19.02 -5.16 -15.25
N ALA A 109 -20.19 -5.26 -15.89
CA ALA A 109 -20.72 -6.52 -16.42
C ALA A 109 -19.72 -7.35 -17.25
N PRO A 110 -18.87 -6.77 -18.12
CA PRO A 110 -17.87 -7.51 -18.88
C PRO A 110 -16.76 -8.15 -18.02
N TYR A 111 -16.53 -7.62 -16.82
CA TYR A 111 -15.41 -7.97 -15.93
C TYR A 111 -15.84 -8.85 -14.75
N VAL A 112 -17.14 -8.89 -14.44
CA VAL A 112 -17.69 -9.65 -13.29
C VAL A 112 -18.22 -11.04 -13.69
N ASN A 113 -18.70 -11.21 -14.93
CA ASN A 113 -19.38 -12.43 -15.36
C ASN A 113 -18.47 -13.65 -15.62
N THR A 114 -17.15 -13.52 -15.54
CA THR A 114 -16.23 -14.63 -15.82
C THR A 114 -16.06 -15.64 -14.67
N LYS A 115 -16.60 -15.36 -13.47
CA LYS A 115 -16.40 -16.22 -12.28
C LYS A 115 -17.58 -17.11 -11.90
N GLN A 116 -18.81 -16.85 -12.37
CA GLN A 116 -20.00 -17.54 -11.83
C GLN A 116 -20.48 -18.74 -12.65
N GLU A 117 -20.12 -18.87 -13.94
CA GLU A 117 -20.70 -19.93 -14.79
C GLU A 117 -19.87 -21.23 -14.91
N ARG A 118 -18.65 -21.29 -14.35
CA ARG A 118 -17.82 -22.52 -14.45
C ARG A 118 -18.06 -23.56 -13.34
N GLY A 119 -18.89 -23.26 -12.34
CA GLY A 119 -19.06 -24.10 -11.15
C GLY A 119 -20.27 -25.04 -11.14
N SER A 120 -21.19 -24.98 -12.11
CA SER A 120 -22.52 -25.61 -11.96
C SER A 120 -22.89 -26.68 -13.00
N VAL A 121 -21.94 -27.24 -13.74
CA VAL A 121 -22.23 -28.24 -14.80
C VAL A 121 -21.51 -29.59 -14.64
N ALA A 122 -20.99 -29.91 -13.46
CA ALA A 122 -20.25 -31.18 -13.24
C ALA A 122 -20.83 -32.08 -12.14
N ASN A 123 -22.15 -32.14 -11.98
CA ASN A 123 -22.77 -33.21 -11.19
C ASN A 123 -24.20 -33.52 -11.67
N ASP A 124 -24.31 -34.21 -12.80
CA ASP A 124 -25.46 -35.05 -13.16
C ASP A 124 -25.04 -36.00 -14.30
N ILE A 125 -24.39 -37.12 -13.96
CA ILE A 125 -24.46 -38.42 -14.67
C ILE A 125 -24.30 -39.53 -13.63
#